data_AF-A0A6A1UXT8-F1
#
_entry.id   AF-A0A6A1UXT8-F1
#
_cell.length_a   1.000
_cell.length_b   1.000
_cell.length_c   1.000
_cell.angle_alpha   90.00
_cell.angle_beta   90.00
_cell.angle_gamma   90.00
#
_symmetry.space_group_name_H-M   'P 1'
#
loop_
_entity.id
_entity.type
_entity.pdbx_description
1 polymer ?
#
loop_
_entity_poly.entity_id
_entity_poly.type
_entity_poly.pdbx_seq_one_letter_code
_entity_poly.pdbx_strand_id
1 'polypeptide(L)'
;MVLVKDYRSKVESELSEVCASILRILDSNLVPSASTSESKVFYLKMKGDYHRYMAEFKVGDERKAAAEDTMVAYKAAQIPHTLFASILRTEEHCHVIPVTIRFRMRYLAKLAEQAERYEEMVQFMQKLVLSSTPASELTVEERNLLSVAYKNVIGSLRAAWRIVSSIEHVVLVKDYRSKVESELSEVCASILRILDSNLVPSASTSESKVFYLKMKGDYHRYMAEFKVGDERKAAAEDTMVAYKAAQDIALVDLAPTHPIRLGLALNFSVFYFEILNQSDKACSMAKQAFEEAIAELDTLGEESYKDSTLIMQLLRDNLTLWTSDAQDQLDEP
;
A
#
# COMPACT_ATOMS: atom_id res chain seq x y z
N MET A 1 -10.41 23.83 -1.44
CA MET A 1 -10.41 23.98 0.03
C MET A 1 -11.64 23.40 0.72
N VAL A 2 -12.88 23.52 0.21
CA VAL A 2 -14.05 22.79 0.81
C VAL A 2 -13.72 21.30 0.98
N LEU A 3 -13.23 20.65 -0.07
CA LEU A 3 -12.81 19.24 -0.02
C LEU A 3 -11.72 18.93 1.04
N VAL A 4 -10.75 19.84 1.25
CA VAL A 4 -9.69 19.67 2.26
C VAL A 4 -10.24 19.88 3.65
N LYS A 5 -11.10 20.89 3.83
CA LYS A 5 -11.78 21.16 5.10
C LYS A 5 -12.72 20.03 5.47
N ASP A 6 -13.45 19.48 4.48
CA ASP A 6 -14.34 18.34 4.66
C ASP A 6 -13.54 17.08 5.01
N TYR A 7 -12.44 16.81 4.28
CA TYR A 7 -11.57 15.67 4.58
C TYR A 7 -10.88 15.81 5.93
N ARG A 8 -10.37 17.01 6.25
CA ARG A 8 -9.82 17.34 7.56
C ARG A 8 -10.87 17.18 8.66
N SER A 9 -12.08 17.68 8.47
CA SER A 9 -13.17 17.55 9.43
C SER A 9 -13.57 16.08 9.64
N LYS A 10 -13.56 15.27 8.57
CA LYS A 10 -13.74 13.82 8.66
C LYS A 10 -12.64 13.18 9.51
N VAL A 11 -11.37 13.48 9.24
CA VAL A 11 -10.21 12.99 10.02
C VAL A 11 -10.31 13.43 11.48
N GLU A 12 -10.64 14.70 11.75
CA GLU A 12 -10.81 15.25 13.11
C GLU A 12 -11.99 14.58 13.85
N SER A 13 -13.06 14.22 13.13
CA SER A 13 -14.19 13.47 13.69
C SER A 13 -13.77 12.04 14.06
N GLU A 14 -13.09 11.33 13.16
CA GLU A 14 -12.57 9.98 13.41
C GLU A 14 -11.59 9.97 14.61
N LEU A 15 -10.66 10.94 14.67
CA LEU A 15 -9.76 11.10 15.81
C LEU A 15 -10.51 11.39 17.12
N SER A 16 -11.56 12.23 17.06
CA SER A 16 -12.41 12.51 18.23
C SER A 16 -13.10 11.25 18.73
N GLU A 17 -13.65 10.43 17.83
CA GLU A 17 -14.32 9.17 18.17
C GLU A 17 -13.35 8.15 18.78
N VAL A 18 -12.16 8.00 18.20
CA VAL A 18 -11.11 7.11 18.73
C VAL A 18 -10.68 7.55 20.13
N CYS A 19 -10.37 8.85 20.32
CA CYS A 19 -9.99 9.38 21.63
C CYS A 19 -11.11 9.18 22.65
N ALA A 20 -12.36 9.51 22.29
CA ALA A 20 -13.51 9.34 23.19
C ALA A 20 -13.76 7.88 23.54
N SER A 21 -13.60 6.95 22.59
CA SER A 21 -13.74 5.51 22.83
C SER A 21 -12.70 4.99 23.82
N ILE A 22 -11.45 5.39 23.65
CA ILE A 22 -10.34 4.97 24.53
C ILE A 22 -10.48 5.58 25.93
N LEU A 23 -10.84 6.86 26.02
CA LEU A 23 -11.12 7.52 27.31
C LEU A 23 -12.26 6.81 28.05
N ARG A 24 -13.32 6.38 27.34
CA ARG A 24 -14.41 5.61 27.93
C ARG A 24 -13.95 4.26 28.48
N ILE A 25 -13.07 3.54 27.77
CA ILE A 25 -12.49 2.27 28.23
C ILE A 25 -11.60 2.49 29.46
N LEU A 26 -10.79 3.55 29.45
CA LEU A 26 -9.94 3.92 30.59
C LEU A 26 -10.77 4.20 31.83
N ASP A 27 -11.83 5.01 31.70
CA ASP A 27 -12.66 5.43 32.83
C ASP A 27 -13.58 4.32 33.34
N SER A 28 -14.15 3.52 32.44
CA SER A 28 -15.14 2.51 32.82
C SER A 28 -14.51 1.19 33.26
N ASN A 29 -13.32 0.86 32.75
CA ASN A 29 -12.72 -0.46 32.95
C ASN A 29 -11.31 -0.38 33.52
N LEU A 30 -10.35 0.24 32.82
CA LEU A 30 -8.92 0.05 33.12
C LEU A 30 -8.50 0.75 34.42
N VAL A 31 -8.89 2.02 34.63
CA VAL A 31 -8.55 2.76 35.85
C VAL A 31 -9.22 2.15 37.10
N PRO A 32 -10.52 1.77 37.06
CA PRO A 32 -11.16 1.09 38.19
C PRO A 32 -10.62 -0.31 38.50
N SER A 33 -10.21 -1.07 37.48
CA SER A 33 -9.71 -2.45 37.63
C SER A 33 -8.21 -2.55 37.97
N ALA A 34 -7.49 -1.43 38.00
CA ALA A 34 -6.06 -1.41 38.31
C ALA A 34 -5.78 -1.90 39.73
N SER A 35 -5.14 -3.06 39.86
CA SER A 35 -4.80 -3.71 41.13
C SER A 35 -3.52 -3.15 41.76
N THR A 36 -2.64 -2.52 40.98
CA THR A 36 -1.38 -1.92 41.44
C THR A 36 -1.35 -0.42 41.19
N SER A 37 -0.58 0.29 42.02
CA SER A 37 -0.32 1.72 41.83
C SER A 37 0.36 2.01 40.49
N GLU A 38 1.26 1.15 40.04
CA GLU A 38 1.97 1.27 38.77
C GLU A 38 1.02 1.20 37.57
N SER A 39 0.12 0.20 37.52
CA SER A 39 -0.88 0.09 36.45
C SER A 39 -1.84 1.27 36.46
N LYS A 40 -2.23 1.75 37.66
CA LYS A 40 -3.11 2.91 37.79
C LYS A 40 -2.45 4.20 37.27
N VAL A 41 -1.18 4.42 37.59
CA VAL A 41 -0.39 5.54 37.06
C VAL A 41 -0.24 5.43 35.54
N PHE A 42 0.01 4.23 35.02
CA PHE A 42 0.11 3.99 33.58
C PHE A 42 -1.20 4.36 32.85
N TYR A 43 -2.36 3.91 33.34
CA TYR A 43 -3.65 4.23 32.72
C TYR A 43 -4.02 5.71 32.82
N LEU A 44 -3.71 6.36 33.95
CA LEU A 44 -3.93 7.80 34.10
C LEU A 44 -3.01 8.63 33.20
N LYS A 45 -1.76 8.18 33.01
CA LYS A 45 -0.86 8.77 32.02
C LYS A 45 -1.42 8.62 30.61
N MET A 46 -1.84 7.41 30.24
CA MET A 46 -2.48 7.15 28.95
C MET A 46 -3.71 8.05 28.75
N LYS A 47 -4.54 8.22 29.79
CA LYS A 47 -5.67 9.15 29.77
C LYS A 47 -5.24 10.58 29.45
N GLY A 48 -4.19 11.07 30.11
CA GLY A 48 -3.62 12.40 29.83
C GLY A 48 -3.09 12.53 28.41
N ASP A 49 -2.42 11.50 27.88
CA ASP A 49 -1.95 11.48 26.49
C ASP A 49 -3.11 11.61 25.48
N TYR A 50 -4.24 10.91 25.68
CA TYR A 50 -5.40 11.01 24.78
C TYR A 50 -6.12 12.36 24.85
N HIS A 51 -6.23 12.97 26.04
CA HIS A 51 -6.73 14.34 26.13
C HIS A 51 -5.77 15.34 25.46
N ARG A 52 -4.45 15.11 25.55
CA ARG A 52 -3.44 15.94 24.87
C ARG A 52 -3.56 15.82 23.36
N TYR A 53 -3.70 14.61 22.83
CA TYR A 53 -3.94 14.38 21.40
C TYR A 53 -5.22 15.09 20.92
N MET A 54 -6.30 15.08 21.71
CA MET A 54 -7.50 15.86 21.38
C MET A 54 -7.21 17.38 21.29
N ALA A 55 -6.40 17.92 22.18
CA ALA A 55 -6.04 19.34 22.18
C ALA A 55 -5.15 19.78 21.00
N GLU A 56 -4.58 18.84 20.23
CA GLU A 56 -3.75 19.13 19.04
C GLU A 56 -4.61 19.53 17.83
N PHE A 57 -5.84 19.01 17.72
CA PHE A 57 -6.71 19.26 16.57
C PHE A 57 -8.03 19.97 16.89
N LYS A 58 -8.47 20.00 18.15
CA LYS A 58 -9.64 20.80 18.58
C LYS A 58 -9.37 22.31 18.53
N VAL A 59 -10.42 23.10 18.38
CA VAL A 59 -10.34 24.58 18.29
C VAL A 59 -11.24 25.22 19.37
N GLY A 60 -10.90 26.44 19.80
CA GLY A 60 -11.73 27.22 20.72
C GLY A 60 -11.83 26.59 22.12
N ASP A 61 -13.04 26.54 22.66
CA ASP A 61 -13.28 26.08 24.03
C ASP A 61 -13.12 24.56 24.18
N GLU A 62 -13.40 23.78 23.14
CA GLU A 62 -13.14 22.33 23.16
C GLU A 62 -11.65 22.01 23.32
N ARG A 63 -10.77 22.85 22.76
CA ARG A 63 -9.32 22.72 22.95
C ARG A 63 -8.89 22.99 24.38
N LYS A 64 -9.47 24.03 25.00
CA LYS A 64 -9.18 24.40 26.40
C LYS A 64 -9.62 23.29 27.35
N ALA A 65 -10.83 22.77 27.16
CA ALA A 65 -11.34 21.65 27.95
C ALA A 65 -10.43 20.41 27.84
N ALA A 66 -10.02 20.03 26.62
CA ALA A 66 -9.09 18.92 26.44
C ALA A 66 -7.72 19.16 27.10
N ALA A 67 -7.20 20.39 27.08
CA ALA A 67 -5.97 20.74 27.78
C ALA A 67 -6.11 20.69 29.32
N GLU A 68 -7.24 21.13 29.86
CA GLU A 68 -7.55 21.03 31.30
C GLU A 68 -7.65 19.57 31.74
N ASP A 69 -8.37 18.73 30.98
CA ASP A 69 -8.50 17.30 31.25
C ASP A 69 -7.14 16.56 31.20
N THR A 70 -6.26 16.97 30.28
CA THR A 70 -4.87 16.50 30.22
C THR A 70 -4.15 16.76 31.54
N MET A 71 -4.25 18.00 32.06
CA MET A 71 -3.61 18.39 33.31
C MET A 71 -4.17 17.62 34.50
N VAL A 72 -5.49 17.42 34.55
CA VAL A 72 -6.14 16.63 35.61
C VAL A 72 -5.62 15.19 35.62
N ALA A 73 -5.53 14.56 34.46
CA ALA A 73 -5.06 13.18 34.34
C ALA A 73 -3.58 13.01 34.72
N TYR A 74 -2.69 13.89 34.26
CA TYR A 74 -1.27 13.82 34.63
C TYR A 74 -1.03 14.16 36.10
N LYS A 75 -1.80 15.09 36.68
CA LYS A 75 -1.74 15.38 38.12
C LYS A 75 -2.18 14.19 38.96
N ALA A 76 -3.22 13.48 38.53
CA ALA A 76 -3.67 12.24 39.17
C ALA A 76 -2.62 11.11 39.07
N ALA A 77 -1.76 11.14 38.05
CA ALA A 77 -0.66 10.19 37.85
C ALA A 77 0.64 10.54 38.61
N GLN A 78 0.70 11.66 39.35
CA GLN A 78 1.89 12.14 40.07
C GLN A 78 3.16 12.30 39.20
N ILE A 79 3.01 12.65 37.92
CA ILE A 79 4.14 12.84 36.99
C ILE A 79 4.63 14.30 37.01
N PRO A 80 5.94 14.59 37.07
CA PRO A 80 6.48 15.95 36.99
C PRO A 80 6.14 16.65 35.66
N HIS A 81 5.70 17.91 35.75
CA HIS A 81 5.34 18.75 34.61
C HIS A 81 6.57 19.22 33.81
N THR A 82 6.93 18.54 32.73
CA THR A 82 7.79 19.11 31.68
C THR A 82 7.48 18.50 30.31
N LEU A 83 6.54 19.11 29.56
CA LEU A 83 6.66 19.47 28.13
C LEU A 83 5.33 20.04 27.60
N PHE A 84 5.17 21.36 27.54
CA PHE A 84 4.25 21.98 26.57
C PHE A 84 4.62 23.45 26.32
N ALA A 85 5.47 23.69 25.32
CA ALA A 85 5.69 25.02 24.76
C ALA A 85 6.28 24.90 23.35
N SER A 86 5.42 24.78 22.32
CA SER A 86 5.67 25.30 20.96
C SER A 86 4.71 24.74 19.89
N ILE A 87 3.40 25.04 19.92
CA ILE A 87 2.57 24.89 18.71
C ILE A 87 1.58 26.06 18.61
N LEU A 88 2.01 27.13 17.92
CA LEU A 88 1.19 28.24 17.45
C LEU A 88 1.57 28.58 16.00
N ARG A 89 0.52 28.83 15.19
CA ARG A 89 0.46 29.21 13.76
C ARG A 89 0.42 28.00 12.80
N THR A 90 -0.48 27.94 11.82
CA THR A 90 -0.84 28.96 10.82
C THR A 90 -2.28 28.84 10.29
N GLU A 91 -2.90 29.98 9.91
CA GLU A 91 -3.98 30.09 8.92
C GLU A 91 -3.47 30.95 7.75
N GLU A 92 -3.79 30.59 6.49
CA GLU A 92 -3.92 31.56 5.38
C GLU A 92 -4.65 30.99 4.13
N HIS A 93 -5.18 31.93 3.33
CA HIS A 93 -6.15 31.86 2.22
C HIS A 93 -5.59 31.40 0.86
N CYS A 94 -6.30 31.58 -0.27
CA CYS A 94 -7.34 30.75 -0.91
C CYS A 94 -7.30 31.02 -2.43
N HIS A 95 -7.51 30.01 -3.28
CA HIS A 95 -8.03 30.16 -4.65
C HIS A 95 -9.09 29.07 -4.91
N VAL A 96 -10.18 29.45 -5.56
CA VAL A 96 -11.36 28.60 -5.84
C VAL A 96 -11.30 28.17 -7.30
N ILE A 97 -11.22 26.85 -7.55
CA ILE A 97 -11.42 26.28 -8.89
C ILE A 97 -12.68 25.39 -8.82
N PRO A 98 -13.62 25.48 -9.77
CA PRO A 98 -14.71 24.52 -9.92
C PRO A 98 -14.14 23.17 -10.38
N VAL A 99 -14.33 22.12 -9.58
CA VAL A 99 -13.57 20.88 -9.73
C VAL A 99 -14.46 19.73 -10.19
N THR A 100 -14.15 19.16 -11.35
CA THR A 100 -14.75 17.90 -11.83
C THR A 100 -14.52 16.75 -10.83
N ILE A 101 -15.40 15.75 -10.82
CA ILE A 101 -15.24 14.58 -9.91
C ILE A 101 -13.84 13.95 -10.04
N ARG A 102 -13.34 13.85 -11.28
CA ARG A 102 -12.00 13.32 -11.56
C ARG A 102 -10.88 14.08 -10.84
N PHE A 103 -10.85 15.41 -10.94
CA PHE A 103 -9.84 16.20 -10.22
C PHE A 103 -10.03 16.06 -8.70
N ARG A 104 -11.27 16.09 -8.19
CA ARG A 104 -11.52 15.93 -6.75
C ARG A 104 -10.92 14.62 -6.23
N MET A 105 -11.18 13.51 -6.92
CA MET A 105 -10.67 12.20 -6.52
C MET A 105 -9.14 12.13 -6.63
N ARG A 106 -8.55 12.67 -7.70
CA ARG A 106 -7.09 12.72 -7.86
C ARG A 106 -6.42 13.50 -6.73
N TYR A 107 -6.99 14.65 -6.36
CA TYR A 107 -6.45 15.50 -5.31
C TYR A 107 -6.57 14.84 -3.92
N LEU A 108 -7.70 14.18 -3.63
CA LEU A 108 -7.86 13.40 -2.40
C LEU A 108 -6.92 12.20 -2.33
N ALA A 109 -6.69 11.52 -3.46
CA ALA A 109 -5.73 10.42 -3.52
C ALA A 109 -4.30 10.88 -3.15
N LYS A 110 -3.87 12.05 -3.63
CA LYS A 110 -2.57 12.64 -3.24
C LYS A 110 -2.50 13.00 -1.76
N LEU A 111 -3.58 13.53 -1.19
CA LEU A 111 -3.63 13.83 0.25
C LEU A 111 -3.61 12.55 1.08
N ALA A 112 -4.32 11.50 0.64
CA ALA A 112 -4.32 10.20 1.28
C ALA A 112 -2.93 9.53 1.20
N GLU A 113 -2.24 9.65 0.08
CA GLU A 113 -0.84 9.20 -0.08
C GLU A 113 0.10 9.88 0.91
N GLN A 114 0.04 11.21 1.03
CA GLN A 114 0.85 11.98 1.98
C GLN A 114 0.52 11.68 3.45
N ALA A 115 -0.70 11.22 3.71
CA ALA A 115 -1.15 10.81 5.03
C ALA A 115 -1.02 9.29 5.27
N GLU A 116 -0.43 8.55 4.33
CA GLU A 116 -0.27 7.09 4.35
C GLU A 116 -1.60 6.31 4.56
N ARG A 117 -2.74 6.91 4.18
CA ARG A 117 -4.08 6.29 4.26
C ARG A 117 -4.42 5.58 2.96
N TYR A 118 -3.69 4.50 2.65
CA TYR A 118 -3.74 3.84 1.35
C TYR A 118 -5.10 3.18 1.04
N GLU A 119 -5.86 2.73 2.03
CA GLU A 119 -7.22 2.19 1.86
C GLU A 119 -8.18 3.25 1.31
N GLU A 120 -8.10 4.48 1.83
CA GLU A 120 -8.88 5.60 1.30
C GLU A 120 -8.37 6.03 -0.08
N MET A 121 -7.05 6.02 -0.28
CA MET A 121 -6.44 6.30 -1.57
C MET A 121 -7.00 5.35 -2.65
N VAL A 122 -7.13 4.04 -2.35
CA VAL A 122 -7.77 3.06 -3.23
C VAL A 122 -9.21 3.46 -3.54
N GLN A 123 -10.02 3.81 -2.54
CA GLN A 123 -11.41 4.22 -2.76
C GLN A 123 -11.53 5.47 -3.65
N PHE A 124 -10.66 6.47 -3.45
CA PHE A 124 -10.64 7.67 -4.30
C PHE A 124 -10.27 7.33 -5.73
N MET A 125 -9.24 6.51 -5.94
CA MET A 125 -8.83 6.10 -7.28
C MET A 125 -9.85 5.20 -7.98
N GLN A 126 -10.55 4.32 -7.25
CA GLN A 126 -11.69 3.57 -7.79
C GLN A 126 -12.80 4.50 -8.26
N LYS A 127 -13.20 5.48 -7.43
CA LYS A 127 -14.21 6.48 -7.80
C LYS A 127 -13.75 7.30 -9.01
N LEU A 128 -12.47 7.63 -9.11
CA LEU A 128 -11.90 8.32 -10.26
C LEU A 128 -12.12 7.52 -11.55
N VAL A 129 -11.79 6.23 -11.55
CA VAL A 129 -11.93 5.36 -12.73
C VAL A 129 -13.40 5.11 -13.08
N LEU A 130 -14.24 4.81 -12.08
CA LEU A 130 -15.64 4.43 -12.29
C LEU A 130 -16.56 5.62 -12.62
N SER A 131 -16.17 6.85 -12.26
CA SER A 131 -16.96 8.06 -12.57
C SER A 131 -16.70 8.63 -13.97
N SER A 132 -15.77 8.05 -14.74
CA SER A 132 -15.48 8.45 -16.12
C SER A 132 -16.33 7.62 -17.09
N THR A 133 -17.46 8.18 -17.54
CA THR A 133 -18.32 7.59 -18.59
C THR A 133 -18.42 8.54 -19.80
N PRO A 134 -17.98 8.14 -21.01
CA PRO A 134 -17.35 6.86 -21.35
C PRO A 134 -15.99 6.68 -20.65
N ALA A 135 -15.52 5.43 -20.56
CA ALA A 135 -14.23 5.11 -19.95
C ALA A 135 -13.13 5.92 -20.64
N SER A 136 -12.47 6.79 -19.86
CA SER A 136 -11.37 7.63 -20.34
C SER A 136 -10.06 7.08 -19.84
N GLU A 137 -9.04 7.07 -20.69
CA GLU A 137 -7.68 6.68 -20.32
C GLU A 137 -7.18 7.49 -19.11
N LEU A 138 -6.40 6.84 -18.24
CA LEU A 138 -5.74 7.52 -17.13
C LEU A 138 -4.48 8.23 -17.62
N THR A 139 -4.22 9.42 -17.09
CA THR A 139 -2.92 10.06 -17.27
C THR A 139 -1.84 9.24 -16.55
N VAL A 140 -0.57 9.42 -16.93
CA VAL A 140 0.59 8.75 -16.28
C VAL A 140 0.55 8.93 -14.76
N GLU A 141 0.25 10.15 -14.30
CA GLU A 141 0.11 10.48 -12.88
C GLU A 141 -1.01 9.68 -12.20
N GLU A 142 -2.21 9.65 -12.79
CA GLU A 142 -3.36 8.93 -12.22
C GLU A 142 -3.13 7.42 -12.20
N ARG A 143 -2.51 6.88 -13.26
CA ARG A 143 -2.09 5.47 -13.34
C ARG A 143 -1.08 5.13 -12.24
N ASN A 144 -0.10 6.01 -11.99
CA ASN A 144 0.88 5.82 -10.93
C ASN A 144 0.23 5.87 -9.54
N LEU A 145 -0.65 6.85 -9.28
CA LEU A 145 -1.41 6.94 -8.02
C LEU A 145 -2.24 5.67 -7.76
N LEU A 146 -2.93 5.15 -8.77
CA LEU A 146 -3.69 3.91 -8.66
C LEU A 146 -2.78 2.73 -8.27
N SER A 147 -1.64 2.61 -8.94
CA SER A 147 -0.67 1.54 -8.67
C SER A 147 -0.09 1.63 -7.27
N VAL A 148 0.33 2.83 -6.82
CA VAL A 148 0.85 3.07 -5.47
C VAL A 148 -0.19 2.74 -4.41
N ALA A 149 -1.44 3.18 -4.59
CA ALA A 149 -2.52 2.92 -3.65
C ALA A 149 -2.71 1.43 -3.39
N TYR A 150 -2.95 0.65 -4.45
CA TYR A 150 -3.19 -0.78 -4.30
C TYR A 150 -1.92 -1.55 -3.91
N LYS A 151 -0.72 -1.15 -4.37
CA LYS A 151 0.55 -1.78 -3.98
C LYS A 151 0.78 -1.72 -2.47
N ASN A 152 0.48 -0.59 -1.84
CA ASN A 152 0.66 -0.44 -0.39
C ASN A 152 -0.37 -1.27 0.39
N VAL A 153 -1.65 -1.23 0.01
CA VAL A 153 -2.71 -2.04 0.67
C VAL A 153 -2.44 -3.54 0.53
N ILE A 154 -2.10 -4.02 -0.68
CA ILE A 154 -1.82 -5.44 -0.86
C ILE A 154 -0.49 -5.85 -0.20
N GLY A 155 0.48 -4.93 -0.13
CA GLY A 155 1.77 -5.16 0.51
C GLY A 155 1.65 -5.43 2.01
N SER A 156 0.87 -4.61 2.72
CA SER A 156 0.62 -4.79 4.16
C SER A 156 -0.12 -6.10 4.46
N LEU A 157 -1.15 -6.41 3.66
CA LEU A 157 -1.90 -7.66 3.80
C LEU A 157 -1.05 -8.90 3.51
N ARG A 158 -0.21 -8.87 2.47
CA ARG A 158 0.72 -9.98 2.15
C ARG A 158 1.78 -10.17 3.24
N ALA A 159 2.29 -9.08 3.82
CA ALA A 159 3.22 -9.16 4.95
C ALA A 159 2.54 -9.79 6.18
N ALA A 160 1.32 -9.34 6.50
CA ALA A 160 0.52 -9.93 7.58
C ALA A 160 0.26 -11.43 7.33
N TRP A 161 -0.15 -11.80 6.12
CA TRP A 161 -0.40 -13.20 5.77
C TRP A 161 0.84 -14.08 5.90
N ARG A 162 2.03 -13.62 5.47
CA ARG A 162 3.28 -14.37 5.64
C ARG A 162 3.62 -14.63 7.11
N ILE A 163 3.45 -13.61 7.97
CA ILE A 163 3.69 -13.74 9.41
C ILE A 163 2.69 -14.71 10.03
N VAL A 164 1.42 -14.60 9.67
CA VAL A 164 0.36 -15.49 10.19
C VAL A 164 0.58 -16.93 9.74
N SER A 165 1.02 -17.13 8.50
CA SER A 165 1.30 -18.45 7.93
C SER A 165 2.50 -19.13 8.58
N SER A 166 3.48 -18.37 9.07
CA SER A 166 4.68 -18.95 9.74
C SER A 166 4.42 -19.42 11.18
N ILE A 167 3.31 -18.99 11.80
CA ILE A 167 2.96 -19.32 13.20
C ILE A 167 1.80 -20.33 13.34
N GLU A 168 1.44 -21.02 12.25
CA GLU A 168 0.23 -21.85 12.10
C GLU A 168 0.09 -23.08 13.02
N HIS A 169 1.01 -23.29 13.96
CA HIS A 169 0.93 -24.39 14.92
C HIS A 169 -0.19 -24.23 15.98
N VAL A 170 -0.93 -23.11 15.97
CA VAL A 170 -1.96 -22.78 16.97
C VAL A 170 -3.34 -22.64 16.31
N VAL A 171 -4.35 -23.37 16.82
CA VAL A 171 -5.71 -23.42 16.25
C VAL A 171 -6.36 -22.03 16.10
N LEU A 172 -6.11 -21.10 17.04
CA LEU A 172 -6.64 -19.74 17.00
C LEU A 172 -6.15 -18.92 15.79
N VAL A 173 -4.98 -19.27 15.24
CA VAL A 173 -4.36 -18.55 14.12
C VAL A 173 -5.11 -18.83 12.81
N LYS A 174 -5.84 -19.96 12.70
CA LYS A 174 -6.54 -20.35 11.48
C LYS A 174 -7.64 -19.36 11.08
N ASP A 175 -8.47 -18.94 12.04
CA ASP A 175 -9.57 -18.00 11.76
C ASP A 175 -9.03 -16.64 11.33
N TYR A 176 -7.96 -16.17 11.99
CA TYR A 176 -7.32 -14.91 11.62
C TYR A 176 -6.67 -14.99 10.23
N ARG A 177 -6.02 -16.10 9.89
CA ARG A 177 -5.49 -16.33 8.55
C ARG A 177 -6.59 -16.26 7.49
N SER A 178 -7.70 -16.96 7.70
CA SER A 178 -8.83 -16.95 6.76
C SER A 178 -9.43 -15.55 6.58
N LYS A 179 -9.44 -14.73 7.64
CA LYS A 179 -9.82 -13.31 7.54
C LYS A 179 -8.87 -12.54 6.62
N VAL A 180 -7.55 -12.67 6.83
CA VAL A 180 -6.54 -11.99 5.99
C VAL A 180 -6.61 -12.47 4.53
N GLU A 181 -6.84 -13.76 4.29
CA GLU A 181 -7.04 -14.32 2.95
C GLU A 181 -8.29 -13.79 2.25
N SER A 182 -9.38 -13.54 3.00
CA SER A 182 -10.58 -12.89 2.46
C SER A 182 -10.27 -11.45 2.04
N GLU A 183 -9.61 -10.68 2.91
CA GLU A 183 -9.22 -9.29 2.61
C GLU A 183 -8.29 -9.21 1.40
N LEU A 184 -7.30 -10.12 1.29
CA LEU A 184 -6.45 -10.26 0.11
C LEU A 184 -7.25 -10.56 -1.16
N SER A 185 -8.19 -11.51 -1.07
CA SER A 185 -9.05 -11.90 -2.20
C SER A 185 -9.92 -10.75 -2.68
N GLU A 186 -10.51 -9.99 -1.75
CA GLU A 186 -11.36 -8.84 -2.06
C GLU A 186 -10.57 -7.71 -2.75
N VAL A 187 -9.37 -7.38 -2.26
CA VAL A 187 -8.51 -6.37 -2.88
C VAL A 187 -8.09 -6.80 -4.30
N CYS A 188 -7.68 -8.05 -4.48
CA CYS A 188 -7.30 -8.60 -5.79
C CYS A 188 -8.49 -8.58 -6.76
N ALA A 189 -9.65 -9.09 -6.35
CA ALA A 189 -10.84 -9.12 -7.19
C ALA A 189 -11.29 -7.70 -7.60
N SER A 190 -11.18 -6.74 -6.68
CA SER A 190 -11.56 -5.36 -6.94
C SER A 190 -10.73 -4.72 -8.06
N ILE A 191 -9.39 -4.84 -8.02
CA ILE A 191 -8.53 -4.26 -9.05
C ILE A 191 -8.61 -5.02 -10.37
N LEU A 192 -8.68 -6.36 -10.34
CA LEU A 192 -8.83 -7.18 -11.55
C LEU A 192 -10.09 -6.80 -12.33
N ARG A 193 -11.21 -6.59 -11.63
CA ARG A 193 -12.46 -6.13 -12.25
C ARG A 193 -12.30 -4.77 -12.94
N ILE A 194 -11.59 -3.82 -12.30
CA ILE A 194 -11.36 -2.48 -12.86
C ILE A 194 -10.41 -2.55 -14.06
N LEU A 195 -9.38 -3.40 -14.01
CA LEU A 195 -8.47 -3.63 -15.11
C LEU A 195 -9.22 -4.16 -16.33
N ASP A 196 -10.06 -5.18 -16.15
CA ASP A 196 -10.77 -5.84 -17.24
C ASP A 196 -11.91 -4.99 -17.82
N SER A 197 -12.66 -4.28 -16.97
CA SER A 197 -13.86 -3.55 -17.39
C SER A 197 -13.55 -2.13 -17.89
N ASN A 198 -12.45 -1.53 -17.45
CA ASN A 198 -12.17 -0.10 -17.69
C ASN A 198 -10.78 0.14 -18.25
N LEU A 199 -9.72 -0.28 -17.55
CA LEU A 199 -8.37 0.23 -17.81
C LEU A 199 -7.72 -0.40 -19.05
N VAL A 200 -7.75 -1.73 -19.17
CA VAL A 200 -7.19 -2.44 -20.33
C VAL A 200 -7.94 -2.06 -21.62
N PRO A 201 -9.29 -2.00 -21.66
CA PRO A 201 -10.00 -1.53 -22.84
C PRO A 201 -9.74 -0.05 -23.20
N SER A 202 -9.46 0.80 -22.21
CA SER A 202 -9.21 2.24 -22.44
C SER A 202 -7.77 2.58 -22.86
N ALA A 203 -6.85 1.62 -22.76
CA ALA A 203 -5.43 1.85 -22.99
C ALA A 203 -5.13 2.05 -24.49
N SER A 204 -4.65 3.23 -24.86
CA SER A 204 -4.38 3.57 -26.26
C SER A 204 -2.93 3.27 -26.66
N THR A 205 -1.97 3.47 -25.76
CA THR A 205 -0.54 3.28 -26.00
C THR A 205 -0.07 1.89 -25.58
N SER A 206 1.00 1.40 -26.21
CA SER A 206 1.63 0.14 -25.81
C SER A 206 2.13 0.20 -24.37
N GLU A 207 2.64 1.35 -23.94
CA GLU A 207 3.06 1.59 -22.57
C GLU A 207 1.92 1.40 -21.55
N SER A 208 0.74 2.00 -21.78
CA SER A 208 -0.40 1.85 -20.87
C SER A 208 -0.96 0.42 -20.87
N LYS A 209 -1.00 -0.25 -22.03
CA LYS A 209 -1.39 -1.66 -22.14
C LYS A 209 -0.46 -2.58 -21.36
N VAL A 210 0.85 -2.49 -21.56
CA VAL A 210 1.85 -3.30 -20.84
C VAL A 210 1.76 -3.04 -19.34
N PHE A 211 1.59 -1.78 -18.92
CA PHE A 211 1.43 -1.43 -17.51
C PHE A 211 0.23 -2.15 -16.88
N TYR A 212 -0.95 -2.08 -17.50
CA TYR A 212 -2.17 -2.70 -16.94
C TYR A 212 -2.14 -4.23 -17.01
N LEU A 213 -1.60 -4.81 -18.08
CA LEU A 213 -1.46 -6.28 -18.19
C LEU A 213 -0.43 -6.82 -17.19
N LYS A 214 0.68 -6.11 -16.98
CA LYS A 214 1.63 -6.40 -15.91
C LYS A 214 0.92 -6.35 -14.55
N MET A 215 0.17 -5.29 -14.28
CA MET A 215 -0.58 -5.14 -13.04
C MET A 215 -1.59 -6.29 -12.87
N LYS A 216 -2.30 -6.68 -13.93
CA LYS A 216 -3.19 -7.85 -13.92
C LYS A 216 -2.45 -9.13 -13.52
N GLY A 217 -1.30 -9.40 -14.14
CA GLY A 217 -0.44 -10.53 -13.79
C GLY A 217 0.03 -10.50 -12.33
N ASP A 218 0.40 -9.32 -11.81
CA ASP A 218 0.78 -9.12 -10.41
C ASP A 218 -0.34 -9.51 -9.44
N TYR A 219 -1.59 -9.09 -9.68
CA TYR A 219 -2.70 -9.42 -8.77
C TYR A 219 -3.15 -10.88 -8.86
N HIS A 220 -3.13 -11.49 -10.05
CA HIS A 220 -3.32 -12.95 -10.14
C HIS A 220 -2.19 -13.70 -9.43
N ARG A 221 -0.95 -13.20 -9.50
CA ARG A 221 0.20 -13.81 -8.82
C ARG A 221 0.02 -13.77 -7.31
N TYR A 222 -0.44 -12.63 -6.77
CA TYR A 222 -0.75 -12.52 -5.35
C TYR A 222 -1.84 -13.51 -4.91
N MET A 223 -2.86 -13.76 -5.74
CA MET A 223 -3.83 -14.82 -5.45
C MET A 223 -3.17 -16.21 -5.42
N ALA A 224 -2.26 -16.51 -6.35
CA ALA A 224 -1.56 -17.79 -6.41
C ALA A 224 -0.63 -18.07 -5.21
N GLU A 225 -0.25 -17.04 -4.43
CA GLU A 225 0.59 -17.18 -3.24
C GLU A 225 -0.15 -17.86 -2.07
N PHE A 226 -1.43 -17.54 -1.87
CA PHE A 226 -2.19 -18.01 -0.69
C PHE A 226 -3.34 -18.96 -1.03
N LYS A 227 -3.81 -18.99 -2.28
CA LYS A 227 -4.83 -19.95 -2.71
C LYS A 227 -4.24 -21.36 -2.77
N VAL A 228 -5.13 -22.36 -2.69
CA VAL A 228 -4.77 -23.79 -2.71
C VAL A 228 -5.57 -24.55 -3.77
N GLY A 229 -5.11 -25.75 -4.13
CA GLY A 229 -5.83 -26.63 -5.05
C GLY A 229 -6.05 -26.00 -6.43
N ASP A 230 -7.27 -26.08 -6.94
CA ASP A 230 -7.60 -25.61 -8.29
C ASP A 230 -7.67 -24.07 -8.39
N GLU A 231 -8.02 -23.36 -7.31
CA GLU A 231 -7.97 -21.89 -7.29
C GLU A 231 -6.52 -21.38 -7.47
N ARG A 232 -5.54 -22.07 -6.86
CA ARG A 232 -4.12 -21.74 -7.06
C ARG A 232 -3.68 -21.93 -8.51
N LYS A 233 -4.10 -23.05 -9.13
CA LYS A 233 -3.76 -23.36 -10.52
C LYS A 233 -4.35 -22.32 -11.47
N ALA A 234 -5.64 -22.00 -11.30
CA ALA A 234 -6.31 -20.98 -12.10
C ALA A 234 -5.62 -19.61 -11.97
N ALA A 235 -5.28 -19.19 -10.75
CA ALA A 235 -4.56 -17.95 -10.52
C ALA A 235 -3.18 -17.95 -11.21
N ALA A 236 -2.43 -19.05 -11.15
CA ALA A 236 -1.14 -19.16 -11.83
C ALA A 236 -1.26 -19.16 -13.37
N GLU A 237 -2.29 -19.81 -13.92
CA GLU A 237 -2.59 -19.78 -15.35
C GLU A 237 -2.94 -18.36 -15.82
N ASP A 238 -3.80 -17.66 -15.08
CA ASP A 238 -4.17 -16.28 -15.37
C ASP A 238 -2.97 -15.31 -15.28
N THR A 239 -2.08 -15.50 -14.29
CA THR A 239 -0.80 -14.78 -14.21
C THR A 239 0.03 -14.98 -15.47
N MET A 240 0.17 -16.23 -15.90
CA MET A 240 0.94 -16.58 -17.10
C MET A 240 0.37 -15.92 -18.35
N VAL A 241 -0.96 -15.95 -18.51
CA VAL A 241 -1.64 -15.32 -19.65
C VAL A 241 -1.42 -13.81 -19.67
N ALA A 242 -1.60 -13.14 -18.52
CA ALA A 242 -1.44 -11.69 -18.42
C ALA A 242 0.00 -11.24 -18.67
N TYR A 243 0.99 -11.92 -18.08
CA TYR A 243 2.40 -11.57 -18.29
C TYR A 243 2.89 -11.86 -19.70
N LYS A 244 2.46 -12.97 -20.33
CA LYS A 244 2.80 -13.22 -21.73
C LYS A 244 2.23 -12.16 -22.66
N ALA A 245 0.95 -11.81 -22.48
CA ALA A 245 0.34 -10.74 -23.27
C ALA A 245 1.06 -9.39 -23.09
N ALA A 246 1.50 -9.07 -21.86
CA ALA A 246 2.32 -7.89 -21.60
C ALA A 246 3.71 -7.99 -22.27
N GLN A 247 4.34 -9.16 -22.23
CA GLN A 247 5.68 -9.39 -22.76
C GLN A 247 5.70 -9.29 -24.29
N ASP A 248 4.70 -9.86 -24.96
CA ASP A 248 4.59 -9.84 -26.42
C ASP A 248 4.53 -8.40 -26.96
N ILE A 249 3.80 -7.50 -26.26
CA ILE A 249 3.75 -6.07 -26.60
C ILE A 249 5.07 -5.39 -26.23
N ALA A 250 5.61 -5.64 -25.03
CA ALA A 250 6.80 -4.97 -24.53
C ALA A 250 8.06 -5.27 -25.35
N LEU A 251 8.21 -6.49 -25.87
CA LEU A 251 9.36 -6.88 -26.69
C LEU A 251 9.40 -6.16 -28.04
N VAL A 252 8.23 -5.81 -28.59
CA VAL A 252 8.10 -5.16 -29.89
C VAL A 252 8.16 -3.63 -29.76
N ASP A 253 7.45 -3.07 -28.78
CA ASP A 253 7.17 -1.63 -28.74
C ASP A 253 8.00 -0.85 -27.70
N LEU A 254 8.67 -1.53 -26.76
CA LEU A 254 9.44 -0.88 -25.69
C LEU A 254 10.92 -1.25 -25.75
N ALA A 255 11.81 -0.26 -25.61
CA ALA A 255 13.25 -0.48 -25.52
C ALA A 255 13.61 -1.41 -24.33
N PRO A 256 14.67 -2.23 -24.42
CA PRO A 256 15.14 -3.07 -23.32
C PRO A 256 15.38 -2.34 -22.00
N THR A 257 15.79 -1.09 -22.08
CA THR A 257 16.02 -0.20 -20.93
C THR A 257 14.73 0.41 -20.36
N HIS A 258 13.59 0.28 -21.03
CA HIS A 258 12.36 0.94 -20.61
C HIS A 258 11.89 0.41 -19.23
N PRO A 259 11.64 1.27 -18.22
CA PRO A 259 11.33 0.84 -16.85
C PRO A 259 10.14 -0.13 -16.73
N ILE A 260 9.10 0.04 -17.55
CA ILE A 260 7.94 -0.87 -17.57
C ILE A 260 8.30 -2.26 -18.11
N ARG A 261 9.18 -2.36 -19.13
CA ARG A 261 9.64 -3.64 -19.68
C ARG A 261 10.55 -4.35 -18.67
N LEU A 262 11.49 -3.63 -18.07
CA LEU A 262 12.35 -4.14 -17.00
C LEU A 262 11.53 -4.61 -15.80
N GLY A 263 10.57 -3.81 -15.35
CA GLY A 263 9.69 -4.16 -14.23
C GLY A 263 8.79 -5.37 -14.53
N LEU A 264 8.37 -5.55 -15.78
CA LEU A 264 7.66 -6.76 -16.22
C LEU A 264 8.56 -7.99 -16.12
N ALA A 265 9.79 -7.93 -16.66
CA ALA A 265 10.75 -9.03 -16.58
C ALA A 265 11.11 -9.40 -15.14
N LEU A 266 11.27 -8.40 -14.27
CA LEU A 266 11.48 -8.60 -12.83
C LEU A 266 10.32 -9.39 -12.21
N ASN A 267 9.08 -8.95 -12.41
CA ASN A 267 7.94 -9.60 -11.77
C ASN A 267 7.61 -10.97 -12.40
N PHE A 268 7.90 -11.15 -13.69
CA PHE A 268 7.68 -12.42 -14.39
C PHE A 268 8.74 -13.46 -14.00
N SER A 269 10.00 -13.06 -13.82
CA SER A 269 11.03 -13.96 -13.29
C SER A 269 10.71 -14.40 -11.85
N VAL A 270 10.26 -13.49 -10.98
CA VAL A 270 9.77 -13.84 -9.63
C VAL A 270 8.62 -14.84 -9.68
N PHE A 271 7.69 -14.70 -10.62
CA PHE A 271 6.60 -15.68 -10.80
C PHE A 271 7.12 -17.08 -11.18
N TYR A 272 8.08 -17.16 -12.11
CA TYR A 272 8.71 -18.44 -12.45
C TYR A 272 9.40 -19.07 -11.24
N PHE A 273 10.06 -18.27 -10.42
CA PHE A 273 10.77 -18.74 -9.23
C PHE A 273 9.80 -19.16 -8.12
N GLU A 274 8.98 -18.23 -7.61
CA GLU A 274 8.20 -18.42 -6.38
C GLU A 274 6.90 -19.22 -6.58
N ILE A 275 6.28 -19.18 -7.76
CA ILE A 275 4.96 -19.82 -7.98
C ILE A 275 5.08 -21.12 -8.77
N LEU A 276 5.89 -21.11 -9.82
CA LEU A 276 6.06 -22.26 -10.72
C LEU A 276 7.23 -23.17 -10.33
N ASN A 277 8.08 -22.77 -9.39
CA ASN A 277 9.29 -23.49 -9.00
C ASN A 277 10.19 -23.85 -10.20
N GLN A 278 10.29 -22.93 -11.17
CA GLN A 278 11.12 -23.04 -12.37
C GLN A 278 12.31 -22.09 -12.26
N SER A 279 13.25 -22.40 -11.35
CA SER A 279 14.43 -21.58 -11.05
C SER A 279 15.28 -21.26 -12.28
N ASP A 280 15.58 -22.27 -13.10
CA ASP A 280 16.38 -22.09 -14.33
C ASP A 280 15.76 -21.06 -15.27
N LYS A 281 14.44 -21.10 -15.43
CA LYS A 281 13.70 -20.20 -16.30
C LYS A 281 13.62 -18.79 -15.72
N ALA A 282 13.45 -18.67 -14.40
CA ALA A 282 13.49 -17.40 -13.69
C ALA A 282 14.85 -16.71 -13.86
N CYS A 283 15.94 -17.43 -13.58
CA CYS A 283 17.31 -16.93 -13.71
C CYS A 283 17.65 -16.57 -15.15
N SER A 284 17.28 -17.41 -16.12
CA SER A 284 17.50 -17.12 -17.55
C SER A 284 16.78 -15.84 -17.98
N MET A 285 15.53 -15.65 -17.56
CA MET A 285 14.74 -14.46 -17.91
C MET A 285 15.33 -13.19 -17.27
N ALA A 286 15.65 -13.23 -15.97
CA ALA A 286 16.22 -12.10 -15.27
C ALA A 286 17.59 -11.70 -15.85
N LYS A 287 18.44 -12.69 -16.14
CA LYS A 287 19.75 -12.49 -16.77
C LYS A 287 19.64 -11.88 -18.16
N GLN A 288 18.77 -12.42 -19.01
CA GLN A 288 18.53 -11.88 -20.35
C GLN A 288 18.09 -10.42 -20.30
N ALA A 289 17.10 -10.08 -19.48
CA ALA A 289 16.62 -8.71 -19.35
C ALA A 289 17.71 -7.74 -18.87
N PHE A 290 18.55 -8.19 -17.93
CA PHE A 290 19.67 -7.42 -17.41
C PHE A 290 20.75 -7.18 -18.48
N GLU A 291 21.14 -8.20 -19.23
CA GLU A 291 22.14 -8.12 -20.30
C GLU A 291 21.67 -7.25 -21.48
N GLU A 292 20.41 -7.41 -21.91
CA GLU A 292 19.81 -6.57 -22.96
C GLU A 292 19.78 -5.10 -22.55
N ALA A 293 19.42 -4.80 -21.30
CA ALA A 293 19.38 -3.43 -20.81
C ALA A 293 20.77 -2.80 -20.64
N ILE A 294 21.78 -3.58 -20.21
CA ILE A 294 23.18 -3.11 -20.15
C ILE A 294 23.66 -2.66 -21.54
N ALA A 295 23.34 -3.42 -22.58
CA ALA A 295 23.81 -3.14 -23.94
C ALA A 295 23.36 -1.77 -24.48
N GLU A 296 22.24 -1.24 -23.98
CA GLU A 296 21.66 0.03 -24.43
C GLU A 296 21.67 1.12 -23.34
N LEU A 297 22.21 0.84 -22.15
CA LEU A 297 22.16 1.73 -20.98
C LEU A 297 22.83 3.09 -21.24
N ASP A 298 23.94 3.09 -21.98
CA ASP A 298 24.71 4.30 -22.32
C ASP A 298 23.96 5.29 -23.21
N THR A 299 22.81 4.88 -23.77
CA THR A 299 21.98 5.73 -24.65
C THR A 299 20.94 6.56 -23.90
N LEU A 300 20.77 6.33 -22.59
CA LEU A 300 19.73 6.96 -21.79
C LEU A 300 20.10 8.38 -21.31
N GLY A 301 19.09 9.24 -21.18
CA GLY A 301 19.18 10.48 -20.42
C GLY A 301 19.19 10.25 -18.91
N GLU A 302 19.61 11.25 -18.14
CA GLU A 302 19.87 11.13 -16.69
C GLU A 302 18.66 10.63 -15.86
N GLU A 303 17.44 11.10 -16.18
CA GLU A 303 16.22 10.70 -15.46
C GLU A 303 15.86 9.23 -15.73
N SER A 304 15.80 8.83 -17.00
CA SER A 304 15.52 7.45 -17.39
C SER A 304 16.62 6.48 -16.94
N TYR A 305 17.87 6.94 -16.84
CA TYR A 305 18.99 6.15 -16.34
C TYR A 305 18.78 5.75 -14.87
N LYS A 306 18.35 6.68 -14.01
CA LYS A 306 18.10 6.40 -12.59
C LYS A 306 16.99 5.37 -12.39
N ASP A 307 15.87 5.51 -13.12
CA ASP A 307 14.75 4.58 -13.02
C ASP A 307 15.11 3.17 -13.52
N SER A 308 15.83 3.09 -14.64
CA SER A 308 16.22 1.81 -15.25
C SER A 308 17.24 1.08 -14.38
N THR A 309 18.28 1.79 -13.90
CA THR A 309 19.32 1.19 -13.05
C THR A 309 18.80 0.70 -11.71
N LEU A 310 17.80 1.37 -11.12
CA LEU A 310 17.16 0.89 -9.90
C LEU A 310 16.50 -0.49 -10.12
N ILE A 311 15.80 -0.69 -11.23
CA ILE A 311 15.14 -1.97 -11.52
C ILE A 311 16.17 -3.04 -11.91
N MET A 312 17.21 -2.67 -12.66
CA MET A 312 18.32 -3.57 -12.99
C MET A 312 19.04 -4.06 -11.72
N GLN A 313 19.20 -3.21 -10.72
CA GLN A 313 19.76 -3.62 -9.43
C GLN A 313 18.88 -4.67 -8.76
N LEU A 314 17.55 -4.51 -8.76
CA LEU A 314 16.63 -5.52 -8.21
C LEU A 314 16.70 -6.86 -8.96
N LEU A 315 16.85 -6.83 -10.30
CA LEU A 315 17.07 -8.06 -11.09
C LEU A 315 18.36 -8.77 -10.66
N ARG A 316 19.45 -8.01 -10.46
CA ARG A 316 20.73 -8.55 -10.00
C ARG A 316 20.66 -9.09 -8.57
N ASP A 317 19.95 -8.41 -7.67
CA ASP A 317 19.76 -8.86 -6.30
C ASP A 317 19.02 -10.20 -6.27
N ASN A 318 17.95 -10.34 -7.05
CA ASN A 318 17.24 -11.61 -7.22
C ASN A 318 18.13 -12.72 -7.77
N LEU A 319 18.91 -12.44 -8.82
CA LEU A 319 19.84 -13.42 -9.39
C LEU A 319 20.87 -13.89 -8.36
N THR A 320 21.38 -12.97 -7.54
CA THR A 320 22.35 -13.31 -6.47
C THR A 320 21.71 -14.23 -5.44
N LEU A 321 20.51 -13.89 -4.97
CA LEU A 321 19.75 -14.70 -4.00
C LEU A 321 19.43 -16.11 -4.55
N TRP A 322 18.92 -16.20 -5.78
CA TRP A 322 18.50 -17.47 -6.36
C TRP A 322 19.66 -18.40 -6.72
N THR A 323 20.84 -17.83 -6.97
CA THR A 323 22.05 -18.63 -7.25
C THR A 323 22.78 -19.06 -5.98
N SER A 324 22.68 -18.31 -4.88
CA SER A 324 23.16 -18.80 -3.58
C SER A 324 22.30 -19.95 -3.05
N ASP A 325 20.98 -19.84 -3.16
CA ASP A 325 20.05 -20.90 -2.68
C ASP A 325 20.26 -22.23 -3.44
N ALA A 326 20.61 -22.17 -4.73
CA ALA A 326 20.91 -23.35 -5.53
C ALA A 326 22.22 -24.03 -5.11
N GLN A 327 23.19 -23.27 -4.59
CA GLN A 327 24.45 -23.79 -4.08
C GLN A 327 24.23 -24.52 -2.74
N ASP A 328 23.41 -23.95 -1.85
CA ASP A 328 23.08 -24.54 -0.55
C ASP A 328 22.25 -25.84 -0.67
N GLN A 329 21.36 -25.92 -1.67
CA GLN A 329 20.59 -27.16 -1.95
C GLN A 329 21.44 -28.30 -2.54
N LEU A 330 22.60 -28.00 -3.14
CA LEU A 330 23.53 -29.01 -3.66
C LEU A 330 24.49 -29.54 -2.59
N ASP A 331 24.62 -28.82 -1.47
CA ASP A 331 25.53 -29.13 -0.36
C ASP A 331 24.82 -29.83 0.84
N GLU A 332 23.52 -30.10 0.77
CA GLU A 332 22.83 -31.01 1.72
C GLU A 332 23.03 -32.49 1.30
N PRO A 333 23.64 -33.35 2.16
CA PRO A 333 24.02 -34.73 1.82
C PRO A 333 22.88 -35.76 1.77
#